data_AF-A0A7S1UYZ5-F1
#
_entry.id   AF-A0A7S1UYZ5-F1
#
_cell.length_a   1.000
_cell.length_b   1.000
_cell.length_c   1.000
_cell.angle_alpha   90.00
_cell.angle_beta   90.00
_cell.angle_gamma   90.00
#
_symmetry.space_group_name_H-M   'P 1'
#
loop_
_entity.id
_entity.type
_entity.pdbx_description
1 polymer ?
#
loop_
_entity_poly.entity_id
_entity_poly.type
_entity_poly.pdbx_seq_one_letter_code
_entity_poly.pdbx_strand_id
1 'polypeptide(L)'
;MRRWFRIPVFSLGASGAIASVITSFTMNFPGQTMQIAGLNLPAALVSLAFVANDFLSLADTRKDSVGHGVHLGGYAFGFCFHMVDQLSSWIWKTVVGKGSNSRRRNNDGSYRHGFVRRREFLLSMALLASLVVNGLLMYFDSRADSERTINGLKEEL
;
A
#
# COMPACT_ATOMS: atom_id res chain seq x y z
N MET A 1 -18.87 -36.95 2.74
CA MET A 1 -19.44 -35.58 2.63
C MET A 1 -18.31 -34.56 2.75
N ARG A 2 -17.92 -33.89 1.66
CA ARG A 2 -16.92 -32.80 1.68
C ARG A 2 -17.67 -31.48 1.69
N ARG A 3 -17.74 -30.80 2.85
CA ARG A 3 -18.21 -29.40 2.90
C ARG A 3 -17.07 -28.52 2.41
N TRP A 4 -17.18 -28.08 1.15
CA TRP A 4 -16.32 -27.07 0.57
C TRP A 4 -16.60 -25.75 1.29
N PHE A 5 -15.70 -25.35 2.19
CA PHE A 5 -15.68 -24.01 2.77
C PHE A 5 -15.27 -23.04 1.66
N ARG A 6 -16.25 -22.49 0.93
CA ARG A 6 -15.99 -21.34 0.07
C ARG A 6 -15.73 -20.16 0.99
N ILE A 7 -14.46 -19.77 1.16
CA ILE A 7 -14.10 -18.55 1.87
C ILE A 7 -14.85 -17.41 1.17
N PRO A 8 -15.74 -16.68 1.84
CA PRO A 8 -16.48 -15.60 1.21
C PRO A 8 -15.48 -14.57 0.67
N VAL A 9 -15.69 -14.09 -0.55
CA VAL A 9 -14.85 -13.07 -1.21
C VAL A 9 -14.63 -11.83 -0.34
N PHE A 10 -15.59 -11.50 0.51
CA PHE A 10 -15.50 -10.42 1.49
C PHE A 10 -14.43 -10.67 2.58
N SER A 11 -14.21 -11.93 2.99
CA SER A 11 -13.20 -12.28 3.98
C SER A 11 -11.78 -12.18 3.42
N LEU A 12 -11.59 -12.40 2.11
CA LEU A 12 -10.31 -12.20 1.43
C LEU A 12 -9.87 -10.73 1.48
N GLY A 13 -10.78 -9.80 1.16
CA GLY A 13 -10.48 -8.37 1.23
C GLY A 13 -10.15 -7.87 2.65
N ALA A 14 -10.87 -8.38 3.65
CA ALA A 14 -10.65 -8.02 5.05
C ALA A 14 -9.26 -8.43 5.55
N SER A 15 -8.80 -9.65 5.24
CA SER A 15 -7.48 -10.11 5.70
C SER A 15 -6.33 -9.40 4.98
N GLY A 16 -6.49 -9.09 3.69
CA GLY A 16 -5.55 -8.22 2.96
C GLY A 16 -5.46 -6.81 3.55
N ALA A 17 -6.58 -6.23 4.01
CA ALA A 17 -6.58 -4.93 4.68
C ALA A 17 -5.83 -4.99 6.03
N ILE A 18 -6.02 -6.05 6.82
CA ILE A 18 -5.28 -6.27 8.07
C ILE A 18 -3.78 -6.40 7.79
N ALA A 19 -3.39 -7.16 6.76
CA ALA A 19 -2.01 -7.27 6.31
C ALA A 19 -1.39 -5.88 6.01
N SER A 20 -2.10 -5.04 5.26
CA SER A 20 -1.67 -3.65 5.02
C SER A 20 -1.50 -2.85 6.31
N VAL A 21 -2.45 -2.91 7.23
CA VAL A 21 -2.41 -2.15 8.48
C VAL A 21 -1.24 -2.58 9.35
N ILE A 22 -0.99 -3.90 9.48
CA ILE A 22 0.13 -4.44 10.26
C ILE A 22 1.47 -3.92 9.70
N THR A 23 1.64 -3.98 8.38
CA THR A 23 2.85 -3.50 7.72
C THR A 23 3.00 -2.00 7.92
N SER A 24 1.99 -1.19 7.59
CA SER A 24 2.06 0.27 7.77
C SER A 24 2.29 0.69 9.23
N PHE A 25 1.67 0.01 10.20
CA PHE A 25 1.93 0.25 11.62
C PHE A 25 3.40 -0.02 11.97
N THR A 26 3.91 -1.17 11.54
CA THR A 26 5.29 -1.60 11.82
C THR A 26 6.32 -0.60 11.29
N MET A 27 6.10 -0.07 10.09
CA MET A 27 7.00 0.93 9.51
C MET A 27 6.90 2.30 10.18
N ASN A 28 5.71 2.72 10.59
CA ASN A 28 5.52 4.00 11.29
C ASN A 28 6.02 3.95 12.75
N PHE A 29 5.99 2.77 13.37
CA PHE A 29 6.31 2.59 14.78
C PHE A 29 7.24 1.38 15.02
N PRO A 30 8.46 1.38 14.48
CA PRO A 30 9.34 0.21 14.50
C PRO A 30 9.78 -0.24 15.90
N GLY A 31 9.73 0.66 16.90
CA GLY A 31 10.04 0.36 18.29
C GLY A 31 8.87 -0.16 19.12
N GLN A 32 7.68 -0.28 18.54
CA GLN A 32 6.50 -0.78 19.27
C GLN A 32 6.42 -2.30 19.26
N THR A 33 5.69 -2.84 20.23
CA THR A 33 5.40 -4.27 20.35
C THR A 33 3.96 -4.55 19.93
N MET A 34 3.73 -5.77 19.42
CA MET A 34 2.41 -6.31 19.17
C MET A 34 2.17 -7.53 20.07
N GLN A 35 0.97 -7.63 20.59
CA GLN A 35 0.55 -8.80 21.35
C GLN A 35 -0.04 -9.85 20.38
N ILE A 36 0.63 -10.99 20.27
CA ILE A 36 0.19 -12.14 19.47
C ILE A 36 0.14 -13.37 20.38
N ALA A 37 -1.02 -14.01 20.49
CA ALA A 37 -1.22 -15.22 21.29
C ALA A 37 -0.71 -15.12 22.76
N GLY A 38 -0.84 -13.93 23.37
CA GLY A 38 -0.38 -13.66 24.74
C GLY A 38 1.09 -13.29 24.88
N LEU A 39 1.88 -13.31 23.80
CA LEU A 39 3.27 -12.86 23.78
C LEU A 39 3.37 -11.44 23.23
N ASN A 40 4.12 -10.58 23.91
CA ASN A 40 4.48 -9.26 23.42
C ASN A 40 5.79 -9.36 22.64
N LEU A 41 5.71 -9.22 21.32
CA LEU A 41 6.86 -9.32 20.42
C LEU A 41 7.09 -7.99 19.69
N PRO A 42 8.32 -7.68 19.28
CA PRO A 42 8.58 -6.52 18.43
C PRO A 42 7.69 -6.56 17.18
N ALA A 43 7.01 -5.46 16.86
CA ALA A 43 6.10 -5.37 15.72
C ALA A 43 6.80 -5.76 14.40
N ALA A 44 8.07 -5.35 14.25
CA ALA A 44 8.91 -5.73 13.12
C ALA A 44 9.07 -7.24 12.96
N LEU A 45 9.32 -7.95 14.06
CA LEU A 45 9.48 -9.40 14.05
C LEU A 45 8.16 -10.09 13.69
N VAL A 46 7.05 -9.63 14.26
CA VAL A 46 5.71 -10.16 13.97
C VAL A 46 5.34 -9.96 12.50
N SER A 47 5.47 -8.73 11.99
CA SER A 47 5.17 -8.43 10.59
C SER A 47 6.06 -9.22 9.63
N LEU A 48 7.36 -9.36 9.93
CA LEU A 48 8.28 -10.14 9.10
C LEU A 48 7.92 -11.63 9.10
N ALA A 49 7.56 -12.19 10.25
CA ALA A 49 7.14 -13.58 10.36
C ALA A 49 5.88 -13.86 9.53
N PHE A 50 4.90 -12.96 9.56
CA PHE A 50 3.68 -13.10 8.75
C PHE A 50 3.97 -13.03 7.24
N VAL A 51 4.76 -12.03 6.81
CA VAL A 51 5.18 -11.90 5.40
C VAL A 51 5.94 -13.15 4.94
N ALA A 52 6.91 -13.62 5.73
CA ALA A 52 7.69 -14.81 5.41
C ALA A 52 6.81 -16.06 5.33
N ASN A 53 5.86 -16.23 6.25
CA ASN A 53 4.92 -17.33 6.23
C ASN A 53 4.05 -17.32 4.96
N ASP A 54 3.52 -16.16 4.56
CA ASP A 54 2.71 -16.03 3.34
C ASP A 54 3.55 -16.29 2.07
N PHE A 55 4.81 -15.84 2.02
CA PHE A 55 5.75 -16.17 0.94
C PHE A 55 6.05 -17.67 0.85
N LEU A 56 6.37 -18.32 1.98
CA LEU A 56 6.64 -19.77 2.01
C LEU A 56 5.40 -20.57 1.63
N SER A 57 4.21 -20.09 1.98
CA SER A 57 2.95 -20.75 1.68
C SER A 57 2.53 -20.58 0.22
N LEU A 58 3.01 -19.56 -0.50
CA LEU A 58 2.89 -19.49 -1.96
C LEU A 58 3.71 -20.56 -2.69
N ALA A 59 4.86 -20.97 -2.13
CA ALA A 59 5.71 -22.01 -2.73
C ALA A 59 5.14 -23.42 -2.55
N ASP A 60 4.22 -23.61 -1.61
CA ASP A 60 3.57 -24.89 -1.33
C ASP A 60 2.24 -24.99 -2.10
N THR A 61 2.28 -25.65 -3.26
CA THR A 61 1.13 -25.84 -4.16
C THR A 61 -0.03 -26.65 -3.54
N ARG A 62 0.15 -27.20 -2.34
CA ARG A 62 -0.88 -27.98 -1.62
C ARG A 62 -1.74 -27.14 -0.67
N LYS A 63 -1.44 -25.85 -0.48
CA LYS A 63 -2.16 -24.93 0.41
C LYS A 63 -2.96 -23.88 -0.37
N ASP A 64 -3.89 -23.20 0.30
CA ASP A 64 -4.76 -22.16 -0.27
C ASP A 64 -3.97 -20.92 -0.72
N SER A 65 -3.29 -21.03 -1.87
CA SER A 65 -2.36 -20.03 -2.43
C SER A 65 -3.02 -18.69 -2.72
N VAL A 66 -4.32 -18.67 -3.02
CA VAL A 66 -5.09 -17.44 -3.28
C VAL A 66 -5.17 -16.56 -2.03
N GLY A 67 -5.38 -17.14 -0.85
CA GLY A 67 -5.47 -16.39 0.41
C GLY A 67 -4.14 -15.71 0.77
N HIS A 68 -3.04 -16.45 0.63
CA HIS A 68 -1.69 -15.93 0.86
C HIS A 68 -1.30 -14.85 -0.15
N GLY A 69 -1.70 -15.00 -1.41
CA GLY A 69 -1.51 -13.96 -2.43
C GLY A 69 -2.20 -12.64 -2.08
N VAL A 70 -3.40 -12.70 -1.50
CA VAL A 70 -4.12 -11.50 -1.04
C VAL A 70 -3.42 -10.83 0.14
N HIS A 71 -2.88 -11.60 1.09
CA HIS A 71 -2.08 -11.03 2.19
C HIS A 71 -0.83 -10.32 1.67
N LEU A 72 -0.13 -10.93 0.71
CA LEU A 72 1.04 -10.33 0.08
C LEU A 72 0.72 -9.03 -0.67
N GLY A 73 -0.41 -8.99 -1.38
CA GLY A 73 -0.94 -7.75 -1.94
C GLY A 73 -1.20 -6.68 -0.86
N GLY A 74 -1.76 -7.09 0.29
CA GLY A 74 -1.96 -6.24 1.45
C GLY A 74 -0.65 -5.67 2.03
N TYR A 75 0.35 -6.51 2.31
CA TYR A 75 1.65 -6.06 2.80
C TYR A 75 2.34 -5.11 1.82
N ALA A 76 2.32 -5.45 0.52
CA ALA A 76 2.88 -4.60 -0.53
C ALA A 76 2.19 -3.24 -0.59
N PHE A 77 0.86 -3.20 -0.49
CA PHE A 77 0.10 -1.95 -0.43
C PHE A 77 0.48 -1.13 0.80
N GLY A 78 0.55 -1.74 1.99
CA GLY A 78 0.96 -1.06 3.22
C GLY A 78 2.37 -0.46 3.17
N PHE A 79 3.30 -1.16 2.49
CA PHE A 79 4.65 -0.68 2.19
C PHE A 79 4.65 0.52 1.26
N CYS A 80 4.00 0.40 0.11
CA CYS A 80 3.86 1.51 -0.83
C CYS A 80 3.21 2.73 -0.19
N PHE A 81 2.16 2.52 0.61
CA PHE A 81 1.48 3.60 1.34
C PHE A 81 2.44 4.38 2.25
N HIS A 82 3.25 3.68 3.04
CA HIS A 82 4.25 4.33 3.89
C HIS A 82 5.33 5.04 3.07
N MET A 83 5.83 4.42 1.99
CA MET A 83 6.82 5.05 1.12
C MET A 83 6.29 6.34 0.47
N VAL A 84 5.03 6.36 0.03
CA VAL A 84 4.41 7.56 -0.53
C VAL A 84 4.21 8.64 0.53
N ASP A 85 3.84 8.28 1.76
CA ASP A 85 3.76 9.24 2.87
C ASP A 85 5.11 9.93 3.13
N GLN A 86 6.19 9.14 3.17
CA GLN A 86 7.55 9.64 3.34
C GLN A 86 8.01 10.51 2.15
N LEU A 87 7.71 10.09 0.92
CA LEU A 87 8.04 10.83 -0.30
C LEU A 87 7.27 12.15 -0.38
N SER A 88 5.97 12.15 -0.12
CA SER A 88 5.13 13.36 -0.15
C SER A 88 5.59 14.37 0.90
N SER A 89 5.96 13.90 2.08
CA SER A 89 6.55 14.71 3.14
C SER A 89 7.89 15.35 2.72
N TRP A 90 8.73 14.60 1.98
CA TRP A 90 10.00 15.11 1.45
C TRP A 90 9.81 16.15 0.34
N ILE A 91 8.92 15.87 -0.63
CA ILE A 91 8.59 16.82 -1.72
C ILE A 91 8.06 18.12 -1.14
N TRP A 92 7.13 18.04 -0.18
CA TRP A 92 6.55 19.23 0.44
C TRP A 92 7.59 20.07 1.17
N LYS A 93 8.50 19.44 1.94
CA LYS A 93 9.61 20.15 2.59
C LYS A 93 10.50 20.87 1.57
N THR A 94 10.71 20.27 0.41
CA THR A 94 11.59 20.82 -0.64
C THR A 94 10.92 21.96 -1.42
N VAL A 95 9.63 21.82 -1.74
CA VAL A 95 8.88 22.76 -2.58
C VAL A 95 8.33 23.93 -1.77
N VAL A 96 7.82 23.68 -0.56
CA VAL A 96 7.16 24.71 0.28
C VAL A 96 8.05 25.22 1.40
N GLY A 97 9.09 24.46 1.78
CA GLY A 97 10.01 24.82 2.86
C GLY A 97 10.91 26.03 2.59
N LYS A 98 10.88 26.65 1.40
CA LYS A 98 11.59 27.90 1.11
C LYS A 98 10.97 29.15 1.77
N GLY A 99 9.85 29.05 2.49
CA GLY A 99 9.14 30.21 3.05
C GLY A 99 9.10 30.37 4.59
N SER A 100 9.63 29.44 5.39
CA SER A 100 9.43 29.48 6.86
C SER A 100 10.75 29.55 7.63
N ASN A 101 11.43 30.69 7.52
CA ASN A 101 12.45 31.09 8.48
C ASN A 101 11.74 31.69 9.72
N SER A 102 11.16 30.84 10.56
CA SER A 102 10.56 31.27 11.82
C SER A 102 10.97 30.33 12.94
N ARG A 103 11.94 30.83 13.71
CA ARG A 103 12.27 30.43 15.07
C ARG A 103 11.00 30.07 15.86
N ARG A 104 10.75 28.77 16.05
CA ARG A 104 10.03 28.28 17.23
C ARG A 104 10.60 26.94 17.64
N ARG A 105 11.77 27.04 18.26
CA ARG A 105 12.38 26.00 19.08
C ARG A 105 11.51 25.85 20.32
N ASN A 106 10.51 24.97 20.28
CA ASN A 106 9.84 24.51 21.48
C ASN A 106 10.57 23.25 21.94
N ASN A 107 11.12 23.32 23.16
CA ASN A 107 11.73 22.21 23.89
C ASN A 107 10.62 21.30 24.48
N ASP A 108 9.71 20.79 23.67
CA ASP A 108 8.86 19.69 24.11
C ASP A 108 9.36 18.42 23.42
N GLY A 109 9.99 17.54 24.20
CA GLY A 109 10.43 16.19 23.78
C GLY A 109 9.26 15.26 23.43
N SER A 110 8.22 15.80 22.82
CA SER A 110 7.08 15.09 22.29
C SER A 110 7.53 14.44 20.99
N TYR A 111 7.60 13.11 20.97
CA TYR A 111 7.60 12.30 19.74
C TYR A 111 6.26 12.50 19.02
N ARG A 112 6.00 13.71 18.55
CA ARG A 112 4.94 14.02 17.62
C ARG A 112 5.48 13.72 16.22
N HIS A 113 5.54 12.43 15.90
CA HIS A 113 5.14 11.98 14.56
C HIS A 113 3.62 12.19 14.44
N GLY A 114 3.19 13.44 14.63
CA GLY A 114 1.84 13.86 14.34
C GLY A 114 1.71 13.69 12.84
N PHE A 115 0.85 12.78 12.40
CA PHE A 115 -0.51 13.12 11.98
C PHE A 115 -0.75 14.56 11.44
N VAL A 116 0.26 15.16 10.84
CA VAL A 116 0.35 16.50 10.27
C VAL A 116 0.66 16.21 8.81
N ARG A 117 -0.31 15.91 7.94
CA ARG A 117 -1.60 16.58 7.77
C ARG A 117 -2.54 15.66 6.99
N ARG A 118 -3.65 15.19 7.59
CA ARG A 118 -4.70 14.40 6.88
C ARG A 118 -5.06 15.02 5.53
N ARG A 119 -5.16 16.35 5.44
CA ARG A 119 -5.52 17.04 4.18
C ARG A 119 -4.42 16.95 3.12
N GLU A 120 -3.15 17.04 3.50
CA GLU A 120 -2.05 17.00 2.52
C GLU A 120 -1.76 15.58 2.05
N PHE A 121 -1.92 14.59 2.93
CA PHE A 121 -1.89 13.17 2.56
C PHE A 121 -3.06 12.81 1.63
N LEU A 122 -4.28 13.30 1.91
CA LEU A 122 -5.43 13.08 1.03
C LEU A 122 -5.26 13.77 -0.32
N LEU A 123 -4.63 14.96 -0.36
CA LEU A 123 -4.35 15.65 -1.62
C LEU A 123 -3.27 14.94 -2.44
N SER A 124 -2.20 14.43 -1.83
CA SER A 124 -1.17 13.65 -2.54
C SER A 124 -1.72 12.32 -3.07
N MET A 125 -2.57 11.64 -2.29
CA MET A 125 -3.30 10.45 -2.73
C MET A 125 -4.26 10.76 -3.88
N ALA A 126 -5.00 11.88 -3.82
CA ALA A 126 -5.90 12.29 -4.91
C ALA A 126 -5.12 12.63 -6.19
N LEU A 127 -3.94 13.24 -6.07
CA LEU A 127 -3.06 13.56 -7.20
C LEU A 127 -2.48 12.29 -7.83
N LEU A 128 -2.02 11.34 -7.01
CA LEU A 128 -1.55 10.03 -7.46
C LEU A 128 -2.66 9.23 -8.14
N ALA A 129 -3.85 9.17 -7.54
CA ALA A 129 -5.01 8.54 -8.14
C ALA A 129 -5.36 9.18 -9.49
N SER A 130 -5.31 10.51 -9.59
CA SER A 130 -5.56 11.23 -10.84
C SER A 130 -4.49 10.92 -11.90
N LEU A 131 -3.21 10.85 -11.54
CA LEU A 131 -2.13 10.50 -12.46
C LEU A 131 -2.26 9.05 -12.97
N VAL A 132 -2.64 8.12 -12.10
CA VAL A 132 -2.88 6.72 -12.49
C VAL A 132 -4.09 6.60 -13.41
N VAL A 133 -5.20 7.27 -13.08
CA VAL A 133 -6.41 7.27 -13.93
C VAL A 133 -6.12 7.91 -15.29
N ASN A 134 -5.45 9.06 -15.32
CA ASN A 134 -5.11 9.73 -16.58
C ASN A 134 -4.10 8.92 -17.41
N GLY A 135 -3.13 8.26 -16.76
CA GLY A 135 -2.19 7.36 -17.44
C GLY A 135 -2.88 6.13 -18.04
N LEU A 136 -3.83 5.54 -17.31
CA LEU A 136 -4.66 4.43 -17.81
C LEU A 136 -5.54 4.88 -18.98
N LEU A 137 -6.18 6.06 -18.88
CA LEU A 137 -6.99 6.62 -19.96
C LEU A 137 -6.16 6.86 -21.22
N MET A 138 -4.97 7.47 -21.10
CA MET A 138 -4.04 7.62 -22.24
C MET A 138 -3.62 6.27 -22.84
N TYR A 139 -3.35 5.28 -21.99
CA TYR A 139 -2.97 3.94 -22.45
C TYR A 139 -4.10 3.26 -23.24
N PHE A 140 -5.33 3.33 -22.76
CA PHE A 140 -6.49 2.75 -23.46
C PHE A 140 -6.86 3.49 -24.73
N ASP A 141 -6.76 4.82 -24.75
CA ASP A 141 -7.01 5.64 -25.92
C ASP A 141 -5.99 5.36 -27.03
N SER A 142 -4.70 5.31 -26.67
CA SER A 142 -3.62 4.91 -27.59
C SER A 142 -3.83 3.50 -28.16
N ARG A 143 -4.38 2.58 -27.37
CA ARG A 143 -4.67 1.21 -27.84
C ARG A 143 -5.88 1.19 -28.79
N ALA A 144 -6.92 1.96 -28.49
CA ALA A 144 -8.10 2.07 -29.35
C ALA A 144 -7.75 2.65 -30.73
N ASP A 145 -6.88 3.66 -30.78
CA ASP A 145 -6.41 4.24 -32.04
C ASP A 145 -5.52 3.26 -32.83
N SER A 146 -4.71 2.46 -32.14
CA SER A 146 -3.90 1.41 -32.80
C SER A 146 -4.78 0.34 -33.46
N GLU A 147 -5.87 -0.08 -32.81
CA GLU A 147 -6.80 -1.08 -33.36
C GLU A 147 -7.62 -0.51 -34.53
N ARG A 148 -8.03 0.76 -34.48
CA ARG A 148 -8.69 1.44 -35.61
C ARG A 148 -7.78 1.54 -36.82
N THR A 149 -6.51 1.88 -36.61
CA THR A 149 -5.52 1.98 -37.70
C THR A 149 -5.28 0.62 -38.36
N ILE A 150 -5.16 -0.44 -37.56
CA ILE A 150 -4.99 -1.82 -38.06
C ILE A 150 -6.22 -2.29 -38.83
N ASN A 151 -7.42 -1.98 -38.35
CA ASN A 151 -8.66 -2.38 -39.04
C ASN A 151 -8.90 -1.57 -40.31
N GLY A 152 -8.57 -0.28 -40.34
CA GLY A 152 -8.62 0.53 -41.57
C GLY A 152 -7.67 0.01 -42.65
N LEU A 153 -6.46 -0.38 -42.28
CA LEU A 153 -5.50 -0.99 -43.22
C LEU A 153 -5.95 -2.35 -43.78
N LYS A 154 -6.85 -3.06 -43.09
CA LYS A 154 -7.40 -4.34 -43.56
C LYS A 154 -8.56 -4.16 -44.55
N GLU A 155 -9.23 -3.00 -44.56
CA GLU A 155 -10.30 -2.73 -45.53
C GLU A 155 -9.79 -2.14 -46.86
N GLU A 156 -8.56 -1.66 -46.91
CA GLU A 156 -7.91 -1.15 -48.14
C GLU A 156 -7.10 -2.21 -48.93
N LEU A 157 -6.93 -3.43 -48.38
CA LEU A 157 -6.24 -4.58 -49.00
C LEU A 157 -7.25 -5.61 -49.52
#